data_AF-A0A174NST8-F1
#
_entry.id   AF-A0A174NST8-F1
#
_cell.length_a   1.000
_cell.length_b   1.000
_cell.length_c   1.000
_cell.angle_alpha   90.00
_cell.angle_beta   90.00
_cell.angle_gamma   90.00
#
_symmetry.space_group_name_H-M   'P 1'
#
loop_
_entity.id
_entity.type
_entity.pdbx_description
1 polymer ?
#
loop_
_entity_poly.entity_id
_entity_poly.type
_entity_poly.pdbx_seq_one_letter_code
_entity_poly.pdbx_strand_id
1 'polypeptide(L)'
;MVNNKILMYMKLKDINKTQLSALTGIPATTLNRIINGTVINVKTAYMETIAKALGTTIYNLFDLPELNQPLITALRPEEAGTVVEKLLSEEESLLLYWFQNSSQDSRASILMKARNEYYVTQREINEKLSVGKPFVADTEDYNQIEFNFKHPN
;
A
#
# COMPACT_ATOMS: atom_id res chain seq x y z
N MET A 1 -20.54 20.07 1.82
CA MET A 1 -21.19 18.84 1.30
C MET A 1 -20.64 17.68 2.12
N VAL A 2 -21.46 17.01 2.93
CA VAL A 2 -20.99 16.00 3.91
C VAL A 2 -20.72 14.69 3.17
N ASN A 3 -19.55 14.60 2.54
CA ASN A 3 -19.07 13.38 1.89
C ASN A 3 -18.48 12.46 2.96
N ASN A 4 -19.35 11.87 3.79
CA ASN A 4 -18.89 11.14 4.95
C ASN A 4 -18.39 9.74 4.56
N LYS A 5 -17.08 9.65 4.34
CA LYS A 5 -16.34 8.42 4.04
C LYS A 5 -16.70 7.29 5.02
N ILE A 6 -16.99 7.59 6.30
CA ILE A 6 -17.42 6.61 7.30
C ILE A 6 -18.71 5.87 6.86
N LEU A 7 -19.72 6.58 6.35
CA LEU A 7 -20.97 5.93 5.90
C LEU A 7 -20.74 5.02 4.68
N MET A 8 -19.79 5.37 3.81
CA MET A 8 -19.42 4.53 2.68
C MET A 8 -18.79 3.22 3.15
N TYR A 9 -17.80 3.29 4.05
CA TYR A 9 -17.16 2.10 4.61
C TYR A 9 -18.10 1.24 5.44
N MET A 10 -19.06 1.85 6.15
CA MET A 10 -20.13 1.12 6.83
C MET A 10 -20.98 0.29 5.86
N LYS A 11 -21.35 0.84 4.70
CA LYS A 11 -22.08 0.09 3.67
C LYS A 11 -21.24 -1.04 3.06
N LEU A 12 -19.96 -0.80 2.81
CA LEU A 12 -19.05 -1.80 2.24
C LEU A 12 -18.84 -3.00 3.18
N LYS A 13 -18.87 -2.76 4.50
CA LYS A 13 -18.70 -3.80 5.52
C LYS A 13 -20.03 -4.39 6.02
N ASP A 14 -21.16 -3.92 5.51
CA ASP A 14 -22.50 -4.27 5.97
C ASP A 14 -22.69 -4.07 7.49
N ILE A 15 -22.15 -2.95 8.02
CA ILE A 15 -22.19 -2.58 9.43
C ILE A 15 -23.15 -1.40 9.63
N ASN A 16 -24.12 -1.57 10.53
CA ASN A 16 -25.01 -0.48 10.95
C ASN A 16 -24.43 0.33 12.13
N LYS A 17 -25.04 1.49 12.42
CA LYS A 17 -24.53 2.43 13.43
C LYS A 17 -24.46 1.83 14.84
N THR A 18 -25.40 0.96 15.18
CA THR A 18 -25.47 0.30 16.49
C THR A 18 -24.34 -0.71 16.63
N GLN A 19 -24.07 -1.47 15.56
CA GLN A 19 -22.93 -2.39 15.50
C GLN A 19 -21.61 -1.63 15.57
N LEU A 20 -21.47 -0.51 14.83
CA LEU A 20 -20.25 0.30 14.88
C LEU A 20 -20.03 0.89 16.28
N SER A 21 -21.09 1.31 16.98
CA SER A 21 -21.01 1.76 18.38
C SER A 21 -20.52 0.65 19.31
N ALA A 22 -21.03 -0.58 19.15
CA ALA A 22 -20.59 -1.74 19.93
C ALA A 22 -19.12 -2.12 19.64
N LEU A 23 -18.71 -2.09 18.37
CA LEU A 23 -17.34 -2.43 17.93
C LEU A 23 -16.30 -1.40 18.39
N THR A 24 -16.67 -0.13 18.45
CA THR A 24 -15.74 0.97 18.78
C THR A 24 -15.75 1.33 20.26
N GLY A 25 -16.75 0.89 21.02
CA GLY A 25 -17.01 1.34 22.40
C GLY A 25 -17.41 2.81 22.49
N ILE A 26 -17.65 3.49 21.36
CA ILE A 26 -18.05 4.90 21.32
C ILE A 26 -19.57 4.98 21.43
N PRO A 27 -20.13 5.81 22.33
CA PRO A 27 -21.57 5.99 22.45
C PRO A 27 -22.22 6.40 21.12
N ALA A 28 -23.37 5.79 20.79
CA ALA A 28 -24.06 6.01 19.53
C ALA A 28 -24.40 7.49 19.25
N THR A 29 -24.63 8.28 20.29
CA THR A 29 -24.85 9.73 20.19
C THR A 29 -23.60 10.47 19.72
N THR A 30 -22.44 10.15 20.30
CA THR A 30 -21.13 10.68 19.89
C THR A 30 -20.79 10.25 18.46
N LEU A 31 -20.98 8.97 18.15
CA LEU A 31 -20.75 8.42 16.82
C LEU A 31 -21.61 9.12 15.76
N ASN A 32 -22.89 9.38 16.04
CA ASN A 32 -23.78 10.13 15.15
C ASN A 32 -23.29 11.57 14.93
N ARG A 33 -22.80 12.25 15.96
CA ARG A 33 -22.24 13.61 15.83
C ARG A 33 -20.96 13.63 14.98
N ILE A 34 -20.11 12.60 15.10
CA ILE A 34 -18.91 12.42 14.27
C ILE A 34 -19.33 12.16 12.82
N ILE A 35 -20.25 11.23 12.59
CA ILE A 35 -20.76 10.88 11.26
C ILE A 35 -21.44 12.08 10.58
N ASN A 36 -22.16 12.90 11.31
CA ASN A 36 -22.81 14.07 10.74
C ASN A 36 -21.87 15.27 10.55
N GLY A 37 -20.57 15.13 10.85
CA GLY A 37 -19.58 16.20 10.75
C GLY A 37 -19.79 17.33 11.77
N THR A 38 -20.58 17.09 12.83
CA THR A 38 -20.86 18.08 13.89
C THR A 38 -19.68 18.19 14.87
N VAL A 39 -18.77 17.22 14.87
CA VAL A 39 -17.55 17.24 15.67
C VAL A 39 -16.39 17.62 14.76
N ILE A 40 -15.90 18.85 14.91
CA ILE A 40 -14.80 19.41 14.10
C ILE A 40 -13.47 18.71 14.45
N ASN A 41 -13.22 18.50 15.75
CA ASN A 41 -11.99 17.87 16.25
C ASN A 41 -12.32 16.54 16.91
N VAL A 42 -12.37 15.47 16.11
CA VAL A 42 -12.55 14.11 16.63
C VAL A 42 -11.26 13.70 17.36
N LYS A 43 -11.37 13.12 18.54
CA LYS A 43 -10.19 12.63 19.28
C LYS A 43 -9.48 11.53 18.48
N THR A 44 -8.16 11.55 18.42
CA THR A 44 -7.35 10.54 17.70
C THR A 44 -7.68 9.12 18.13
N ALA A 45 -7.87 8.89 19.44
CA ALA A 45 -8.29 7.58 19.95
C ALA A 45 -9.63 7.09 19.36
N TYR A 46 -10.57 8.00 19.08
CA TYR A 46 -11.84 7.65 18.42
C TYR A 46 -11.66 7.46 16.92
N MET A 47 -10.79 8.26 16.28
CA MET A 47 -10.45 8.05 14.87
C MET A 47 -9.84 6.67 14.65
N GLU A 48 -8.91 6.25 15.52
CA GLU A 48 -8.26 4.94 15.49
C GLU A 48 -9.24 3.78 15.67
N THR A 49 -10.13 3.85 16.67
CA THR A 49 -11.08 2.76 16.92
C THR A 49 -12.11 2.65 15.80
N ILE A 50 -12.56 3.77 15.22
CA ILE A 50 -13.46 3.78 14.05
C ILE A 50 -12.77 3.20 12.82
N ALA A 51 -11.53 3.62 12.53
CA ALA A 51 -10.75 3.12 11.41
C ALA A 51 -10.51 1.60 11.53
N LYS A 52 -10.13 1.13 12.72
CA LYS A 52 -9.96 -0.29 13.03
C LYS A 52 -11.26 -1.07 12.86
N ALA A 53 -12.38 -0.58 13.39
CA ALA A 53 -13.68 -1.25 13.27
C ALA A 53 -14.17 -1.37 11.81
N LEU A 54 -13.79 -0.42 10.95
CA LEU A 54 -14.12 -0.41 9.53
C LEU A 54 -13.05 -1.07 8.64
N GLY A 55 -11.94 -1.53 9.22
CA GLY A 55 -10.84 -2.16 8.50
C GLY A 55 -10.20 -1.23 7.47
N THR A 56 -9.99 0.04 7.83
CA THR A 56 -9.34 1.04 6.99
C THR A 56 -8.44 1.97 7.83
N THR A 57 -7.86 3.00 7.22
CA THR A 57 -6.96 3.95 7.88
C THR A 57 -7.69 5.23 8.28
N ILE A 58 -7.12 5.98 9.23
CA ILE A 58 -7.65 7.29 9.66
C ILE A 58 -7.72 8.26 8.47
N TYR A 59 -6.69 8.29 7.63
CA TYR A 59 -6.60 9.18 6.46
C TYR A 59 -7.69 8.92 5.41
N ASN A 60 -8.17 7.67 5.32
CA ASN A 60 -9.27 7.32 4.44
C ASN A 60 -10.63 7.76 4.99
N LEU A 61 -10.74 8.07 6.28
CA LEU A 61 -12.01 8.42 6.92
C LEU A 61 -12.09 9.90 7.32
N PHE A 62 -10.96 10.49 7.70
CA PHE A 62 -10.86 11.84 8.24
C PHE A 62 -9.88 12.65 7.41
N ASP A 63 -10.31 13.84 6.99
CA ASP A 63 -9.43 14.80 6.34
C ASP A 63 -8.57 15.45 7.42
N LEU A 64 -7.40 14.85 7.67
CA LEU A 64 -6.42 15.39 8.60
C LEU A 64 -5.61 16.50 7.91
N PRO A 65 -5.31 17.62 8.59
CA PRO A 65 -4.34 18.58 8.08
C PRO A 65 -3.00 17.86 7.86
N GLU A 66 -2.35 18.13 6.74
CA GLU A 66 -1.08 17.52 6.35
C GLU A 66 -0.10 17.54 7.52
N LEU A 67 0.14 16.36 8.10
CA LEU A 67 1.05 16.21 9.20
C LEU A 67 2.47 16.32 8.62
N ASN A 68 3.05 17.50 8.65
CA ASN A 68 4.46 17.78 8.30
C ASN A 68 5.46 17.17 9.32
N GLN A 69 5.14 16.01 9.89
CA GLN A 69 6.02 15.25 10.75
C GLN A 69 6.25 13.88 10.13
N PRO A 70 7.51 13.39 10.09
CA PRO A 70 7.81 12.08 9.55
C PRO A 70 7.02 11.05 10.34
N LEU A 71 6.16 10.30 9.65
CA LEU A 71 5.38 9.20 10.20
C LEU A 71 6.34 8.08 10.62
N ILE A 72 6.95 8.22 11.80
CA ILE A 72 7.56 7.09 12.52
C ILE A 72 6.42 6.38 13.25
N THR A 73 5.39 5.96 12.52
CA THR A 73 4.39 5.04 13.02
C THR A 73 4.94 3.66 12.73
N ALA A 74 5.37 2.95 13.78
CA ALA A 74 5.69 1.54 13.67
C ALA A 74 4.51 0.83 13.00
N LEU A 75 4.73 0.27 11.80
CA LEU A 75 3.75 -0.50 11.05
C LEU A 75 3.08 -1.50 12.00
N ARG A 76 1.76 -1.40 12.18
CA ARG A 76 1.05 -2.38 13.01
C ARG A 76 1.02 -3.73 12.27
N PRO A 77 1.03 -4.88 12.97
CA PRO A 77 1.02 -6.21 12.33
C PRO A 77 -0.14 -6.40 11.35
N GLU A 78 -1.27 -5.74 11.59
CA GLU A 78 -2.44 -5.69 10.71
C GLU A 78 -2.28 -4.82 9.44
N GLU A 79 -1.25 -3.96 9.37
CA GLU A 79 -0.90 -3.12 8.22
C GLU A 79 0.27 -3.69 7.41
N ALA A 80 1.04 -4.60 8.01
CA ALA A 80 1.89 -5.49 7.24
C ALA A 80 0.94 -6.35 6.40
N GLY A 81 0.97 -6.18 5.08
CA GLY A 81 0.23 -7.06 4.18
C GLY A 81 0.49 -8.53 4.51
N THR A 82 -0.34 -9.43 3.97
CA THR A 82 -0.11 -10.88 4.13
C THR A 82 1.36 -11.19 3.83
N VAL A 83 2.05 -11.84 4.77
CA VAL A 83 3.44 -12.27 4.55
C VAL A 83 3.42 -13.23 3.38
N VAL A 84 3.82 -12.76 2.21
CA VAL A 84 3.96 -13.60 1.02
C VAL A 84 5.27 -14.35 1.17
N GLU A 85 5.20 -15.57 1.67
CA GLU A 85 6.33 -16.48 1.66
C GLU A 85 6.53 -16.98 0.22
N LYS A 86 7.54 -16.43 -0.46
CA LYS A 86 8.00 -16.93 -1.76
C LYS A 86 9.25 -17.78 -1.53
N LEU A 87 9.19 -19.04 -1.96
CA LEU A 87 10.39 -19.84 -2.12
C LEU A 87 11.19 -19.25 -3.29
N LEU A 88 12.40 -18.77 -3.00
CA LEU A 88 13.28 -18.21 -4.01
C LEU A 88 13.89 -19.33 -4.85
N SER A 89 14.08 -19.06 -6.14
CA SER A 89 14.92 -19.92 -6.98
C SER A 89 16.39 -19.86 -6.51
N GLU A 90 17.20 -20.79 -7.00
CA GLU A 90 18.65 -20.79 -6.73
C GLU A 90 19.31 -19.48 -7.17
N GLU A 91 18.95 -18.99 -8.36
CA GLU A 91 19.46 -17.74 -8.94
C GLU A 91 19.06 -16.52 -8.10
N GLU A 92 17.79 -16.44 -7.69
CA GLU A 92 17.27 -15.37 -6.84
C GLU A 92 17.98 -15.37 -5.47
N SER A 93 18.19 -16.56 -4.91
CA SER A 93 18.90 -16.73 -3.63
C SER A 93 20.36 -16.32 -3.73
N LEU A 94 21.06 -16.71 -4.80
CA LEU A 94 22.45 -16.33 -5.06
C LEU A 94 22.58 -14.83 -5.29
N LEU A 95 21.65 -14.19 -6.00
CA LEU A 95 21.64 -12.74 -6.20
C LEU A 95 21.49 -11.98 -4.88
N LEU A 96 20.57 -12.43 -4.01
CA LEU A 96 20.41 -11.85 -2.67
C LEU A 96 21.65 -12.07 -1.82
N TYR A 97 22.20 -13.28 -1.83
CA TYR A 97 23.44 -13.61 -1.11
C TYR A 97 24.60 -12.72 -1.58
N TRP A 98 24.77 -12.57 -2.90
CA TRP A 98 25.81 -11.72 -3.48
C TRP A 98 25.62 -10.26 -3.07
N PHE A 99 24.40 -9.73 -3.14
CA PHE A 99 24.12 -8.35 -2.73
C PHE A 99 24.40 -8.11 -1.25
N GLN A 100 23.95 -9.00 -0.37
CA GLN A 100 24.13 -8.89 1.08
C GLN A 100 25.61 -8.93 1.48
N ASN A 101 26.42 -9.77 0.83
CA ASN A 101 27.84 -9.93 1.14
C ASN A 101 28.77 -8.99 0.35
N SER A 102 28.21 -8.13 -0.50
CA SER A 102 28.98 -7.17 -1.30
C SER A 102 29.32 -5.88 -0.54
N SER A 103 30.45 -5.26 -0.90
CA SER A 103 30.78 -3.89 -0.51
C SER A 103 29.81 -2.87 -1.10
N GLN A 104 29.84 -1.63 -0.60
CA GLN A 104 28.98 -0.55 -1.10
C GLN A 104 29.19 -0.28 -2.60
N ASP A 105 30.44 -0.24 -3.07
CA ASP A 105 30.77 -0.01 -4.49
C ASP A 105 30.30 -1.17 -5.38
N SER A 106 30.45 -2.41 -4.90
CA SER A 106 29.94 -3.59 -5.58
C SER A 106 28.42 -3.59 -5.68
N ARG A 107 27.71 -3.19 -4.60
CA ARG A 107 26.25 -3.03 -4.63
C ARG A 107 25.79 -1.96 -5.62
N ALA A 108 26.51 -0.84 -5.70
CA ALA A 108 26.22 0.20 -6.70
C ALA A 108 26.41 -0.33 -8.13
N SER A 109 27.45 -1.16 -8.34
CA SER A 109 27.71 -1.79 -9.63
C SER A 109 26.63 -2.82 -10.01
N ILE A 110 26.16 -3.62 -9.05
CA ILE A 110 25.02 -4.53 -9.22
C ILE A 110 23.77 -3.76 -9.66
N LEU A 111 23.46 -2.66 -8.97
CA LEU A 111 22.31 -1.82 -9.30
C LEU A 111 22.42 -1.21 -10.70
N MET A 112 23.60 -0.75 -11.09
CA MET A 112 23.83 -0.18 -12.43
C MET A 112 23.61 -1.22 -13.53
N LYS A 113 24.13 -2.45 -13.34
CA LYS A 113 23.91 -3.56 -14.29
C LYS A 113 22.43 -3.91 -14.40
N ALA A 114 21.75 -4.09 -13.28
CA ALA A 114 20.32 -4.40 -13.25
C ALA A 114 19.47 -3.34 -13.95
N ARG A 115 19.78 -2.05 -13.74
CA ARG A 115 19.11 -0.94 -14.44
C ARG A 115 19.33 -1.01 -15.95
N ASN A 116 20.57 -1.23 -16.38
CA ASN A 116 20.89 -1.27 -17.81
C ASN A 116 20.17 -2.44 -18.50
N GLU A 117 20.22 -3.64 -17.91
CA GLU A 117 19.51 -4.82 -18.42
C GLU A 117 18.00 -4.59 -18.48
N TYR A 118 17.41 -3.99 -17.44
CA TYR A 118 15.99 -3.61 -17.46
C TYR A 118 15.67 -2.67 -18.64
N TYR A 119 16.45 -1.61 -18.83
CA TYR A 119 16.19 -0.66 -19.91
C TYR A 119 16.33 -1.28 -21.30
N VAL A 120 17.34 -2.14 -21.51
CA VAL A 120 17.53 -2.86 -22.78
C VAL A 120 16.33 -3.77 -23.04
N THR A 121 15.94 -4.60 -22.06
CA THR A 121 14.82 -5.53 -22.20
C THR A 121 13.50 -4.81 -22.45
N GLN A 122 13.21 -3.73 -21.70
CA GLN A 122 11.99 -2.93 -21.92
C GLN A 122 11.97 -2.27 -23.29
N ARG A 123 13.12 -1.80 -23.77
CA ARG A 123 13.23 -1.25 -25.12
C ARG A 123 12.92 -2.32 -26.18
N GLU A 124 13.50 -3.52 -26.06
CA GLU A 124 13.23 -4.62 -26.97
C GLU A 124 11.75 -5.05 -26.97
N ILE A 125 11.13 -5.12 -25.79
CA ILE A 125 9.70 -5.43 -25.65
C ILE A 125 8.86 -4.36 -26.37
N ASN A 126 9.14 -3.08 -26.10
CA ASN A 126 8.42 -1.97 -26.74
C ASN A 126 8.62 -1.94 -28.26
N GLU A 127 9.83 -2.24 -28.75
CA GLU A 127 10.11 -2.36 -30.19
C GLU A 127 9.29 -3.50 -30.81
N LYS A 128 9.26 -4.69 -30.19
CA LYS A 128 8.44 -5.83 -30.64
C LYS A 128 6.94 -5.52 -30.68
N LEU A 129 6.43 -4.78 -29.69
CA LEU A 129 5.04 -4.33 -29.63
C LEU A 129 4.72 -3.29 -30.72
N SER A 130 5.67 -2.41 -31.05
CA SER A 130 5.47 -1.35 -32.06
C SER A 130 5.38 -1.86 -33.51
N VAL A 131 5.95 -3.03 -33.81
CA VAL A 131 6.02 -3.59 -35.18
C VAL A 131 4.71 -4.29 -35.60
N GLY A 132 3.64 -4.22 -34.79
CA GLY A 132 2.31 -4.69 -35.17
C GLY A 132 2.21 -6.20 -35.45
N LYS A 133 3.18 -6.99 -34.98
CA LYS A 133 3.02 -8.44 -34.94
C LYS A 133 2.09 -8.78 -33.77
N PRO A 134 1.05 -9.60 -33.98
CA PRO A 134 0.23 -10.07 -32.87
C PRO A 134 1.15 -10.79 -31.88
N PHE A 135 1.23 -10.25 -30.67
CA PHE A 135 1.90 -10.91 -29.55
C PHE A 135 1.10 -12.18 -29.25
N VAL A 136 1.59 -13.31 -29.75
CA VAL A 136 1.17 -14.62 -29.24
C VAL A 136 1.90 -14.76 -27.91
N ALA A 137 1.19 -14.45 -26.83
CA ALA A 137 1.65 -14.80 -25.50
C ALA A 137 1.67 -16.33 -25.44
N ASP A 138 2.84 -16.94 -25.58
CA ASP A 138 3.03 -18.23 -24.93
C ASP A 138 2.75 -17.98 -23.45
N THR A 139 1.82 -18.75 -22.90
CA THR A 139 1.35 -18.64 -21.51
C THR A 139 2.43 -19.10 -20.54
N GLU A 140 3.56 -18.42 -20.55
CA GLU A 140 4.47 -18.43 -19.43
C GLU A 140 4.06 -17.31 -18.49
N ASP A 141 3.84 -17.70 -17.24
CA ASP A 141 3.34 -16.89 -16.15
C ASP A 141 4.43 -15.88 -15.73
N TYR A 142 4.66 -14.84 -16.55
CA TYR A 142 5.62 -13.79 -16.24
C TYR A 142 5.05 -12.89 -15.13
N ASN A 143 5.35 -13.25 -13.88
CA ASN A 143 5.15 -12.38 -12.72
C ASN A 143 6.20 -11.25 -12.72
N GLN A 144 6.00 -10.23 -13.56
CA GLN A 144 6.88 -9.07 -13.56
C GLN A 144 6.51 -8.13 -12.40
N ILE A 145 7.42 -7.98 -11.43
CA ILE A 145 7.29 -6.98 -10.37
C ILE A 145 7.77 -5.63 -10.93
N GLU A 146 6.87 -4.67 -11.08
CA GLU A 146 7.25 -3.29 -11.43
C GLU A 146 7.83 -2.56 -10.21
N PHE A 147 9.11 -2.15 -10.29
CA PHE A 147 9.73 -1.29 -9.30
C PHE A 147 9.71 0.17 -9.74
N ASN A 148 8.95 1.02 -9.05
CA ASN A 148 8.91 2.46 -9.29
C ASN A 148 10.04 3.16 -8.51
N PHE A 149 11.15 3.44 -9.17
CA PHE A 149 12.33 4.10 -8.58
C PHE A 149 12.25 5.64 -8.56
N LYS A 150 11.06 6.24 -8.36
CA LYS A 150 10.98 7.70 -8.19
C LYS A 150 11.70 8.12 -6.91
N HIS A 151 12.69 9.02 -7.07
CA HIS A 151 13.38 9.65 -5.95
C HIS A 151 12.41 10.56 -5.17
N PRO A 152 12.45 10.56 -3.82
CA PRO A 152 11.86 11.64 -3.04
C PRO A 152 12.68 12.92 -3.29
N ASN A 153 11.98 14.00 -3.67
CA ASN A 153 12.54 15.35 -3.81
C ASN A 153 12.98 15.91 -2.44
#